data_AF-A0A9D7NEP2-F1
#
_entry.id   AF-A0A9D7NEP2-F1
#
_cell.length_a   1.000
_cell.length_b   1.000
_cell.length_c   1.000
_cell.angle_alpha   90.00
_cell.angle_beta   90.00
_cell.angle_gamma   90.00
#
_symmetry.space_group_name_H-M   'P 1'
#
loop_
_entity.id
_entity.type
_entity.pdbx_description
1 polymer ?
#
loop_
_entity_poly.entity_id
_entity_poly.type
_entity_poly.pdbx_seq_one_letter_code
_entity_poly.pdbx_strand_id
1 'polypeptide(L)'
;MISAMAVQLAAAIRQPALSLLSLLSIWVLSTVILPKVVAASAEQQKPLLGVMQFNEQMHEEREKGLNGHDPEDARSKRFERKILAKYGVDDPSKLPINYDGLLMQEDEYYGNAVWDKHFGLLNRDLRQQAQYTAWSSFVNPFQALRNLSLSLANADLYQHLHFQKAAEMYRRTLIRTLNEKWPTVAQKRVIGIGSCRVPGFLNWKTSATRRQPWLGLYNKERWNW
;
A
#
# COMPACT_ATOMS: atom_id res chain seq x y z
N MET A 1 -9.41 -5.38 34.51
CA MET A 1 -9.70 -4.54 35.71
C MET A 1 -11.16 -4.11 35.77
N ILE A 2 -11.74 -3.60 34.66
CA ILE A 2 -13.14 -3.16 34.62
C ILE A 2 -14.12 -4.26 35.04
N SER A 3 -13.91 -5.53 34.63
CA SER A 3 -14.78 -6.64 35.02
C SER A 3 -14.79 -6.90 36.53
N ALA A 4 -13.63 -6.84 37.18
CA ALA A 4 -13.53 -7.00 38.63
C ALA A 4 -14.24 -5.87 39.38
N MET A 5 -14.07 -4.62 38.92
CA MET A 5 -14.79 -3.46 39.48
C MET A 5 -16.30 -3.56 39.25
N ALA A 6 -16.73 -4.03 38.09
CA ALA A 6 -18.15 -4.23 37.79
C ALA A 6 -18.79 -5.25 38.75
N VAL A 7 -18.10 -6.36 39.02
CA VAL A 7 -18.57 -7.39 39.96
C VAL A 7 -18.60 -6.86 41.40
N GLN A 8 -17.56 -6.12 41.82
CA GLN A 8 -17.52 -5.51 43.16
C GLN A 8 -18.65 -4.50 43.35
N LEU A 9 -18.90 -3.64 42.36
CA LEU A 9 -19.99 -2.67 42.39
C LEU A 9 -21.35 -3.36 42.43
N ALA A 10 -21.55 -4.39 41.59
CA ALA A 10 -22.78 -5.15 41.55
C ALA A 10 -23.07 -5.89 42.86
N ALA A 11 -22.03 -6.40 43.55
CA ALA A 11 -22.13 -7.06 44.84
C ALA A 11 -22.44 -6.09 46.00
N ALA A 12 -22.03 -4.82 45.89
CA ALA A 12 -22.32 -3.80 46.89
C ALA A 12 -23.78 -3.30 46.84
N ILE A 13 -24.46 -3.43 45.69
CA ILE A 13 -25.84 -2.98 45.50
C ILE A 13 -26.82 -4.04 46.00
N ARG A 14 -27.57 -3.71 47.06
CA ARG A 14 -28.58 -4.61 47.66
C ARG A 14 -29.83 -4.83 46.81
N GLN A 15 -30.14 -3.90 45.89
CA GLN A 15 -31.33 -3.99 45.04
C GLN A 15 -30.99 -4.70 43.71
N PRO A 16 -31.61 -5.85 43.39
CA PRO A 16 -31.24 -6.64 42.22
C PRO A 16 -31.45 -5.90 40.89
N ALA A 17 -32.51 -5.08 40.79
CA ALA A 17 -32.79 -4.27 39.59
C ALA A 17 -31.68 -3.24 39.31
N LEU A 18 -31.19 -2.55 40.35
CA LEU A 18 -30.10 -1.58 40.21
C LEU A 18 -28.75 -2.26 39.92
N SER A 19 -28.51 -3.43 40.50
CA SER A 19 -27.32 -4.24 40.23
C SER A 19 -27.27 -4.65 38.75
N LEU A 20 -28.37 -5.18 38.21
CA LEU A 20 -28.47 -5.54 36.80
C LEU A 20 -28.28 -4.33 35.86
N LEU A 21 -28.92 -3.20 36.17
CA LEU A 21 -28.79 -1.97 35.38
C LEU A 21 -27.35 -1.46 35.36
N SER A 22 -26.66 -1.51 36.51
CA SER A 22 -25.26 -1.08 36.60
C SER A 22 -24.33 -1.97 35.77
N LEU A 23 -24.54 -3.29 35.82
CA LEU A 23 -23.73 -4.26 35.08
C LEU A 23 -23.91 -4.08 33.57
N LEU A 24 -25.15 -3.91 33.12
CA LEU A 24 -25.47 -3.61 31.72
C LEU A 24 -24.84 -2.30 31.27
N SER A 25 -24.92 -1.25 32.09
CA SER A 25 -24.33 0.05 31.77
C SER A 25 -22.82 -0.07 31.58
N ILE A 26 -22.11 -0.71 32.53
CA ILE A 26 -20.66 -0.92 32.42
C ILE A 26 -20.32 -1.78 31.19
N TRP A 27 -21.12 -2.80 30.90
CA TRP A 27 -20.93 -3.63 29.72
C TRP A 27 -21.03 -2.81 28.43
N VAL A 28 -22.08 -2.00 28.25
CA VAL A 28 -22.25 -1.12 27.08
C VAL A 28 -21.09 -0.13 26.96
N LEU A 29 -20.71 0.51 28.07
CA LEU A 29 -19.58 1.44 28.09
C LEU A 29 -18.28 0.75 27.64
N SER A 30 -18.05 -0.48 28.10
CA SER A 30 -16.81 -1.22 27.82
C SER A 30 -16.75 -1.78 26.41
N THR A 31 -17.86 -2.22 25.82
CA THR A 31 -17.87 -2.92 24.53
C THR A 31 -18.19 -2.00 23.36
N VAL A 32 -18.97 -0.94 23.58
CA VAL A 32 -19.43 -0.03 22.51
C VAL A 32 -18.69 1.29 22.54
N ILE A 33 -18.61 1.94 23.71
CA ILE A 33 -18.09 3.31 23.82
C ILE A 33 -16.57 3.31 23.88
N LEU A 34 -15.99 2.52 24.78
CA LEU A 34 -14.55 2.53 25.03
C LEU A 34 -13.72 2.23 23.77
N PRO A 35 -14.04 1.22 22.92
CA PRO A 35 -13.27 0.95 21.72
C PRO A 35 -13.27 2.13 20.73
N LYS A 36 -14.41 2.83 20.61
CA LYS A 36 -14.53 4.02 19.76
C LYS A 36 -13.72 5.19 20.30
N VAL A 37 -13.77 5.44 21.60
CA VAL A 37 -13.01 6.51 22.24
C VAL A 37 -11.50 6.26 22.11
N VAL A 38 -11.06 5.03 22.33
CA VAL A 38 -9.65 4.64 22.18
C VAL A 38 -9.18 4.82 20.73
N ALA A 39 -9.99 4.39 19.76
CA ALA A 39 -9.66 4.56 18.33
C ALA A 39 -9.57 6.05 17.96
N ALA A 40 -10.55 6.86 18.34
CA ALA A 40 -10.56 8.30 18.08
C ALA A 40 -9.37 9.02 18.75
N SER A 41 -8.99 8.61 19.96
CA SER A 41 -7.83 9.16 20.65
C SER A 41 -6.52 8.80 19.95
N ALA A 42 -6.40 7.56 19.44
CA ALA A 42 -5.23 7.13 18.68
C ALA A 42 -5.08 7.92 17.36
N GLU A 43 -6.20 8.20 16.68
CA GLU A 43 -6.21 9.02 15.46
C GLU A 43 -5.79 10.47 15.72
N GLN A 44 -6.22 11.08 16.83
CA GLN A 44 -5.80 12.44 17.19
C GLN A 44 -4.29 12.53 17.47
N GLN A 45 -3.70 11.49 18.06
CA GLN A 45 -2.29 11.50 18.42
C GLN A 45 -1.37 11.24 17.21
N LYS A 46 -1.84 10.43 16.26
CA LYS A 46 -1.14 10.12 15.00
C LYS A 46 -2.14 10.21 13.85
N PRO A 47 -2.39 11.42 13.29
CA PRO A 47 -3.32 11.56 12.18
C PRO A 47 -2.76 10.84 10.95
N LEU A 48 -3.59 10.01 10.33
CA LEU A 48 -3.27 9.39 9.05
C LEU A 48 -3.54 10.40 7.94
N LEU A 49 -2.70 10.37 6.91
CA LEU A 49 -2.98 11.09 5.67
C LEU A 49 -4.28 10.55 5.04
N GLY A 50 -5.11 11.47 4.53
CA GLY A 50 -6.27 11.08 3.73
C GLY A 50 -5.81 10.33 2.48
N VAL A 51 -6.58 9.34 2.03
CA VAL A 51 -6.23 8.49 0.88
C VAL A 51 -5.89 9.33 -0.36
N MET A 52 -6.66 10.39 -0.62
CA MET A 52 -6.40 11.31 -1.73
C MET A 52 -5.05 12.02 -1.62
N GLN A 53 -4.75 12.58 -0.44
CA GLN A 53 -3.48 13.27 -0.18
C GLN A 53 -2.29 12.32 -0.24
N PHE A 54 -2.46 11.10 0.26
CA PHE A 54 -1.44 10.05 0.18
C PHE A 54 -1.13 9.69 -1.28
N ASN A 55 -2.17 9.48 -2.09
CA ASN A 55 -2.03 9.16 -3.50
C ASN A 55 -1.40 10.32 -4.30
N GLU A 56 -1.79 11.56 -4.00
CA GLU A 56 -1.22 12.77 -4.60
C GLU A 56 0.27 12.90 -4.28
N GLN A 57 0.67 12.80 -3.01
CA GLN A 57 2.08 12.87 -2.61
C GLN A 57 2.92 11.75 -3.22
N MET A 58 2.37 10.54 -3.29
CA MET A 58 3.01 9.41 -3.98
C MET A 58 3.18 9.68 -5.48
N HIS A 59 2.15 10.23 -6.13
CA HIS A 59 2.16 10.55 -7.55
C HIS A 59 3.19 11.64 -7.87
N GLU A 60 3.16 12.76 -7.15
CA GLU A 60 4.12 13.86 -7.32
C GLU A 60 5.58 13.40 -7.11
N GLU A 61 5.84 12.51 -6.15
CA GLU A 61 7.18 11.96 -5.97
C GLU A 61 7.57 10.94 -7.05
N ARG A 62 6.61 10.18 -7.58
CA ARG A 62 6.83 9.25 -8.69
C ARG A 62 7.11 9.99 -10.00
N GLU A 63 6.45 11.12 -10.23
CA GLU A 63 6.69 12.01 -11.38
C GLU A 63 8.10 12.61 -11.36
N LYS A 64 8.76 12.69 -10.20
CA LYS A 64 10.18 13.07 -10.12
C LYS A 64 11.13 11.93 -10.52
N GLY A 65 10.61 10.80 -11.02
CA GLY A 65 11.36 9.64 -11.51
C GLY A 65 11.90 9.81 -12.93
N LEU A 66 12.44 8.73 -13.51
CA LEU A 66 13.11 8.74 -14.83
C LEU A 66 12.13 8.91 -16.01
N ASN A 67 10.88 8.48 -15.82
CA ASN A 67 9.81 8.59 -16.81
C ASN A 67 8.74 9.64 -16.40
N GLY A 68 9.19 10.68 -15.71
CA GLY A 68 8.36 11.76 -15.18
C GLY A 68 7.78 12.68 -16.25
N HIS A 69 7.02 12.17 -17.23
CA HIS A 69 6.33 12.92 -18.29
C HIS A 69 7.11 14.03 -19.03
N ASP A 70 8.43 14.14 -18.82
CA ASP A 70 9.31 15.13 -19.41
C ASP A 70 10.13 14.45 -20.53
N PRO A 71 9.90 14.82 -21.80
CA PRO A 71 10.64 14.29 -22.95
C PRO A 71 12.15 14.50 -22.87
N GLU A 72 12.62 15.40 -21.99
CA GLU A 72 14.02 15.76 -21.82
C GLU A 72 14.59 15.44 -20.43
N ASP A 73 14.04 14.46 -19.70
CA ASP A 73 14.49 14.21 -18.33
C ASP A 73 16.02 14.06 -18.26
N ALA A 74 16.64 15.07 -17.65
CA ALA A 74 18.08 15.17 -17.49
C ALA A 74 18.64 13.94 -16.77
N ARG A 75 17.80 13.24 -15.99
CA ARG A 75 18.16 12.01 -15.28
C ARG A 75 18.26 10.81 -16.23
N SER A 76 17.31 10.65 -17.15
CA SER A 76 17.38 9.62 -18.21
C SER A 76 18.61 9.82 -19.10
N LYS A 77 18.88 11.06 -19.53
CA LYS A 77 20.12 11.37 -20.29
C LYS A 77 21.40 11.14 -19.47
N ARG A 78 21.39 11.39 -18.15
CA ARG A 78 22.53 11.08 -17.26
C ARG A 78 22.75 9.57 -17.12
N PHE A 79 21.67 8.80 -17.00
CA PHE A 79 21.74 7.34 -16.93
C PHE A 79 22.27 6.75 -18.24
N GLU A 80 21.77 7.23 -19.38
CA GLU A 80 22.25 6.85 -20.71
C GLU A 80 23.76 7.06 -20.85
N ARG A 81 24.24 8.28 -20.58
CA ARG A 81 25.69 8.60 -20.65
C ARG A 81 26.52 7.71 -19.72
N LYS A 82 26.01 7.39 -18.53
CA LYS A 82 26.69 6.51 -17.57
C LYS A 82 26.81 5.08 -18.10
N ILE A 83 25.77 4.55 -18.73
CA ILE A 83 25.79 3.22 -19.35
C ILE A 83 26.69 3.20 -20.57
N LEU A 84 26.56 4.17 -21.48
CA LEU A 84 27.40 4.31 -22.67
C LEU A 84 28.89 4.39 -22.31
N ALA A 85 29.26 5.21 -21.33
CA ALA A 85 30.63 5.30 -20.81
C ALA A 85 31.12 3.99 -20.19
N LYS A 86 30.26 3.25 -19.47
CA LYS A 86 30.61 1.96 -18.86
C LYS A 86 30.96 0.89 -19.91
N TYR A 87 30.29 0.92 -21.07
CA TYR A 87 30.51 -0.05 -22.15
C TYR A 87 31.42 0.48 -23.27
N GLY A 88 31.87 1.74 -23.19
CA GLY A 88 32.79 2.34 -24.17
C GLY A 88 32.17 2.51 -25.56
N VAL A 89 30.85 2.72 -25.65
CA VAL A 89 30.12 2.89 -26.92
C VAL A 89 29.40 4.23 -26.96
N ASP A 90 29.31 4.83 -28.15
CA ASP A 90 28.70 6.15 -28.34
C ASP A 90 27.19 6.08 -28.65
N ASP A 91 26.65 4.88 -28.90
CA ASP A 91 25.26 4.68 -29.32
C ASP A 91 24.61 3.52 -28.55
N PRO A 92 23.39 3.68 -28.00
CA PRO A 92 22.68 2.63 -27.30
C PRO A 92 22.46 1.36 -28.12
N SER A 93 22.38 1.45 -29.45
CA SER A 93 22.21 0.28 -30.33
C SER A 93 23.45 -0.61 -30.39
N LYS A 94 24.62 -0.10 -30.00
CA LYS A 94 25.89 -0.84 -29.96
C LYS A 94 26.12 -1.57 -28.64
N LEU A 95 25.22 -1.42 -27.66
CA LEU A 95 25.33 -2.09 -26.37
C LEU A 95 25.15 -3.61 -26.54
N PRO A 96 25.99 -4.45 -25.91
CA PRO A 96 25.83 -5.90 -25.91
C PRO A 96 24.62 -6.37 -25.06
N ILE A 97 23.87 -5.44 -24.49
CA ILE A 97 22.77 -5.65 -23.56
C ILE A 97 21.55 -4.79 -23.93
N ASN A 98 20.38 -5.12 -23.41
CA ASN A 98 19.16 -4.38 -23.69
C ASN A 98 19.07 -3.10 -22.84
N TYR A 99 19.32 -1.94 -23.44
CA TYR A 99 19.21 -0.64 -22.77
C TYR A 99 17.81 -0.36 -22.24
N ASP A 100 16.75 -0.68 -23.02
CA ASP A 100 15.36 -0.45 -22.61
C ASP A 100 15.04 -1.20 -21.29
N GLY A 101 15.47 -2.46 -21.19
CA GLY A 101 15.26 -3.27 -19.98
C GLY A 101 16.01 -2.71 -18.76
N LEU A 102 17.21 -2.17 -18.97
CA LEU A 102 17.94 -1.47 -17.90
C LEU A 102 17.27 -0.18 -17.46
N LEU A 103 16.79 0.62 -18.42
CA LEU A 103 16.10 1.88 -18.12
C LEU A 103 14.79 1.62 -17.36
N MET A 104 14.01 0.62 -17.78
CA MET A 104 12.80 0.17 -17.09
C MET A 104 13.11 -0.32 -15.67
N GLN A 105 14.19 -1.09 -15.50
CA GLN A 105 14.59 -1.58 -14.18
C GLN A 105 15.05 -0.46 -13.24
N GLU A 106 15.76 0.55 -13.76
CA GLU A 106 16.16 1.72 -12.98
C GLU A 106 14.94 2.56 -12.56
N ASP A 107 13.94 2.70 -13.44
CA ASP A 107 12.69 3.37 -13.08
C ASP A 107 11.92 2.61 -11.99
N GLU A 108 11.89 1.28 -12.05
CA GLU A 108 11.30 0.45 -10.99
C GLU A 108 12.05 0.60 -9.66
N TYR A 109 13.39 0.72 -9.65
CA TYR A 109 14.13 0.98 -8.42
C TYR A 109 13.76 2.31 -7.78
N TYR A 110 13.61 3.36 -8.58
CA TYR A 110 13.14 4.64 -8.08
C TYR A 110 11.71 4.54 -7.54
N GLY A 111 10.81 3.88 -8.26
CA GLY A 111 9.42 3.66 -7.83
C GLY A 111 9.32 2.89 -6.52
N ASN A 112 10.13 1.86 -6.37
CA ASN A 112 10.24 1.07 -5.14
C ASN A 112 10.69 1.93 -3.95
N ALA A 113 11.65 2.84 -4.16
CA ALA A 113 12.12 3.74 -3.11
C ALA A 113 11.04 4.75 -2.66
N VAL A 114 10.28 5.32 -3.60
CA VAL A 114 9.14 6.19 -3.30
C VAL A 114 8.08 5.41 -2.51
N TRP A 115 7.73 4.20 -2.97
CA TRP A 115 6.79 3.34 -2.27
C TRP A 115 7.25 3.00 -0.84
N ASP A 116 8.50 2.57 -0.68
CA ASP A 116 9.08 2.21 0.63
C ASP A 116 9.06 3.38 1.62
N LYS A 117 9.27 4.61 1.13
CA LYS A 117 9.21 5.82 1.94
C LYS A 117 7.79 6.06 2.45
N HIS A 118 6.81 6.18 1.56
CA HIS A 118 5.44 6.56 1.94
C HIS A 118 4.72 5.44 2.70
N PHE A 119 4.76 4.21 2.21
CA PHE A 119 4.19 3.07 2.94
C PHE A 119 4.98 2.76 4.21
N GLY A 120 6.28 3.02 4.26
CA GLY A 120 7.07 2.91 5.48
C GLY A 120 6.58 3.84 6.59
N LEU A 121 6.33 5.11 6.25
CA LEU A 121 5.76 6.09 7.17
C LEU A 121 4.34 5.72 7.61
N LEU A 122 3.46 5.38 6.65
CA LEU A 122 2.09 4.95 6.92
C LEU A 122 2.06 3.73 7.87
N ASN A 123 2.87 2.71 7.58
CA ASN A 123 2.93 1.49 8.38
C ASN A 123 3.47 1.74 9.79
N ARG A 124 4.39 2.71 9.95
CA ARG A 124 4.87 3.13 11.27
C ARG A 124 3.74 3.76 12.07
N ASP A 125 2.97 4.65 11.47
CA ASP A 125 1.91 5.38 12.15
C ASP A 125 0.74 4.44 12.51
N LEU A 126 0.37 3.52 11.62
CA LEU A 126 -0.60 2.44 11.90
C LEU A 126 -0.16 1.54 13.06
N ARG A 127 1.12 1.15 13.11
CA ARG A 127 1.66 0.37 14.23
C ARG A 127 1.58 1.11 15.56
N GLN A 128 1.83 2.42 15.57
CA GLN A 128 1.68 3.24 16.77
C GLN A 128 0.22 3.30 17.22
N GLN A 129 -0.74 3.53 16.32
CA GLN A 129 -2.17 3.51 16.64
C GLN A 129 -2.62 2.14 17.18
N ALA A 130 -2.13 1.04 16.60
CA ALA A 130 -2.41 -0.31 17.09
C ALA A 130 -1.82 -0.55 18.48
N GLN A 131 -0.62 -0.02 18.78
CA GLN A 131 -0.04 -0.09 20.12
C GLN A 131 -0.88 0.68 21.14
N TYR A 132 -1.32 1.91 20.83
CA TYR A 132 -2.23 2.66 21.71
C TYR A 132 -3.53 1.91 21.99
N THR A 133 -4.09 1.29 20.95
CA THR A 133 -5.30 0.46 21.10
C THR A 133 -5.01 -0.79 21.93
N ALA A 134 -3.84 -1.41 21.78
CA ALA A 134 -3.44 -2.58 22.56
C ALA A 134 -3.30 -2.25 24.05
N TRP A 135 -2.79 -1.07 24.42
CA TRP A 135 -2.72 -0.62 25.82
C TRP A 135 -4.08 -0.56 26.52
N SER A 136 -5.17 -0.28 25.78
CA SER A 136 -6.53 -0.32 26.34
C SER A 136 -6.95 -1.72 26.84
N SER A 137 -6.30 -2.77 26.34
CA SER A 137 -6.56 -4.17 26.72
C SER A 137 -6.23 -4.47 28.17
N PHE A 138 -5.31 -3.73 28.80
CA PHE A 138 -5.01 -3.89 30.23
C PHE A 138 -6.19 -3.50 31.12
N VAL A 139 -6.92 -2.46 30.70
CA VAL A 139 -8.06 -1.94 31.45
C VAL A 139 -9.32 -2.75 31.11
N ASN A 140 -9.50 -3.06 29.82
CA ASN A 140 -10.68 -3.73 29.28
C ASN A 140 -10.39 -5.17 28.78
N PRO A 141 -10.85 -6.21 29.52
CA PRO A 141 -10.62 -7.61 29.13
C PRO A 141 -11.28 -7.99 27.80
N PHE A 142 -12.34 -7.30 27.38
CA PHE A 142 -13.00 -7.55 26.09
C PHE A 142 -12.07 -7.23 24.91
N GLN A 143 -11.32 -6.12 24.99
CA GLN A 143 -10.35 -5.74 23.97
C GLN A 143 -9.18 -6.71 23.92
N ALA A 144 -8.71 -7.20 25.07
CA ALA A 144 -7.68 -8.23 25.13
C ALA A 144 -8.12 -9.50 24.38
N LEU A 145 -9.33 -10.00 24.67
CA LEU A 145 -9.87 -11.19 24.02
C LEU A 145 -10.10 -11.00 22.52
N ARG A 146 -10.60 -9.83 22.11
CA ARG A 146 -10.77 -9.47 20.70
C ARG A 146 -9.44 -9.46 19.96
N ASN A 147 -8.41 -8.82 20.52
CA ASN A 147 -7.09 -8.74 19.91
C ASN A 147 -6.44 -10.13 19.83
N LEU A 148 -6.60 -10.97 20.87
CA LEU A 148 -6.15 -12.35 20.86
C LEU A 148 -6.85 -13.17 19.77
N SER A 149 -8.18 -13.04 19.64
CA SER A 149 -8.95 -13.72 18.60
C SER A 149 -8.47 -13.33 17.19
N LEU A 150 -8.28 -12.03 16.93
CA LEU A 150 -7.75 -11.56 15.65
C LEU A 150 -6.34 -12.07 15.37
N SER A 151 -5.47 -12.10 16.38
CA SER A 151 -4.11 -12.62 16.25
C SER A 151 -4.10 -14.12 15.95
N LEU A 152 -4.91 -14.92 16.67
CA LEU A 152 -5.06 -16.35 16.42
C LEU A 152 -5.67 -16.65 15.04
N ALA A 153 -6.59 -15.79 14.58
CA ALA A 153 -7.17 -15.86 13.25
C ALA A 153 -6.26 -15.30 12.15
N ASN A 154 -5.06 -14.79 12.48
CA ASN A 154 -4.17 -14.12 11.52
C ASN A 154 -4.82 -12.95 10.77
N ALA A 155 -5.81 -12.32 11.40
CA ALA A 155 -6.59 -11.19 10.87
C ALA A 155 -6.21 -9.87 11.55
N ASP A 156 -5.06 -9.83 12.23
CA ASP A 156 -4.55 -8.64 12.89
C ASP A 156 -3.80 -7.71 11.91
N LEU A 157 -3.52 -6.49 12.37
CA LEU A 157 -2.80 -5.50 11.56
C LEU A 157 -1.39 -5.99 11.19
N TYR A 158 -0.68 -6.64 12.12
CA TYR A 158 0.71 -7.03 11.88
C TYR A 158 0.80 -8.07 10.77
N GLN A 159 -0.10 -9.05 10.75
CA GLN A 159 -0.15 -10.04 9.69
C GLN A 159 -0.57 -9.43 8.36
N HIS A 160 -1.51 -8.48 8.35
CA HIS A 160 -1.88 -7.74 7.15
C HIS A 160 -0.67 -7.00 6.55
N LEU A 161 0.08 -6.26 7.37
CA LEU A 161 1.28 -5.53 6.92
C LEU A 161 2.40 -6.48 6.45
N HIS A 162 2.55 -7.61 7.13
CA HIS A 162 3.50 -8.65 6.72
C HIS A 162 3.14 -9.22 5.34
N PHE A 163 1.87 -9.56 5.12
CA PHE A 163 1.38 -10.05 3.84
C PHE A 163 1.59 -9.03 2.72
N GLN A 164 1.24 -7.76 2.95
CA GLN A 164 1.46 -6.69 1.96
C GLN A 164 2.93 -6.58 1.56
N LYS A 165 3.85 -6.61 2.54
CA LYS A 165 5.30 -6.57 2.27
C LYS A 165 5.77 -7.79 1.49
N ALA A 166 5.28 -9.00 1.83
CA ALA A 166 5.63 -10.22 1.12
C ALA A 166 5.15 -10.19 -0.34
N ALA A 167 3.91 -9.73 -0.58
CA ALA A 167 3.35 -9.56 -1.92
C ALA A 167 4.16 -8.55 -2.73
N GLU A 168 4.57 -7.44 -2.12
CA GLU A 168 5.38 -6.41 -2.78
C GLU A 168 6.80 -6.92 -3.12
N MET A 169 7.43 -7.68 -2.22
CA MET A 169 8.71 -8.34 -2.51
C MET A 169 8.60 -9.32 -3.69
N TYR A 170 7.50 -10.08 -3.75
CA TYR A 170 7.22 -10.96 -4.87
C TYR A 170 7.06 -10.17 -6.17
N ARG A 171 6.27 -9.08 -6.17
CA ARG A 171 6.09 -8.18 -7.33
C ARG A 171 7.43 -7.68 -7.86
N ARG A 172 8.29 -7.17 -6.98
CA ARG A 172 9.62 -6.65 -7.34
C ARG A 172 10.50 -7.74 -7.96
N THR A 173 10.48 -8.94 -7.41
CA THR A 173 11.26 -10.07 -7.92
C THR A 173 10.76 -10.51 -9.29
N LEU A 174 9.44 -10.57 -9.48
CA LEU A 174 8.82 -10.89 -10.75
C LEU A 174 9.22 -9.88 -11.83
N ILE A 175 9.04 -8.58 -11.56
CA ILE A 175 9.35 -7.51 -12.52
C ILE A 175 10.84 -7.49 -12.86
N ARG A 176 11.73 -7.63 -11.86
CA ARG A 176 13.17 -7.73 -12.11
C ARG A 176 13.51 -8.90 -13.03
N THR A 177 12.94 -10.07 -12.77
CA THR A 177 13.16 -11.26 -13.61
C THR A 177 12.68 -11.06 -15.03
N LEU A 178 11.56 -10.35 -15.22
CA LEU A 178 11.02 -10.01 -16.55
C LEU A 178 11.91 -9.00 -17.28
N ASN A 179 12.38 -7.95 -16.60
CA ASN A 179 13.24 -6.92 -17.18
C ASN A 179 14.63 -7.48 -17.54
N GLU A 180 15.20 -8.36 -16.72
CA GLU A 180 16.47 -9.05 -17.00
C GLU A 180 16.39 -9.99 -18.19
N LYS A 181 15.26 -10.70 -18.35
CA LYS A 181 15.02 -11.62 -19.48
C LYS A 181 14.51 -10.90 -20.73
N TRP A 182 14.32 -9.58 -20.68
CA TRP A 182 13.77 -8.85 -21.80
C TRP A 182 14.73 -8.87 -22.99
N PRO A 183 14.29 -9.35 -24.17
CA PRO A 183 15.18 -9.63 -25.29
C PRO A 183 15.89 -8.37 -25.80
N THR A 184 17.15 -8.53 -26.17
CA THR A 184 17.98 -7.48 -26.77
C THR A 184 17.47 -7.11 -28.18
N VAL A 185 17.88 -5.94 -28.67
CA VAL A 185 17.50 -5.45 -30.01
C VAL A 185 17.93 -6.42 -31.13
N ALA A 186 19.10 -7.04 -30.99
CA ALA A 186 19.59 -8.07 -31.91
C ALA A 186 18.69 -9.32 -31.90
N GLN A 187 18.25 -9.74 -30.72
CA GLN A 187 17.32 -10.87 -30.58
C GLN A 187 15.95 -10.51 -31.18
N LYS A 188 15.36 -9.36 -30.82
CA LYS A 188 14.07 -8.85 -31.37
C LYS A 188 14.02 -8.89 -32.91
N ARG A 189 15.14 -8.55 -33.58
CA ARG A 189 15.26 -8.59 -35.06
C ARG A 189 15.22 -10.02 -35.64
N VAL A 190 15.76 -11.01 -34.91
CA VAL A 190 15.78 -12.43 -35.32
C VAL A 190 14.44 -13.13 -35.07
N ILE A 191 13.77 -12.83 -33.96
CA ILE A 191 12.45 -13.41 -33.60
C ILE A 191 11.27 -12.74 -34.31
N GLY A 192 11.51 -11.83 -35.25
CA GLY A 192 10.42 -11.15 -35.99
C GLY A 192 9.52 -10.28 -35.10
N ILE A 193 9.93 -9.99 -33.86
CA ILE A 193 9.28 -9.01 -32.99
C ILE A 193 9.72 -7.64 -33.52
N GLY A 194 9.08 -7.20 -34.61
CA GLY A 194 9.15 -5.82 -35.06
C GLY A 194 8.86 -4.94 -33.84
N SER A 195 9.60 -3.85 -33.68
CA SER A 195 9.51 -3.01 -32.48
C SER A 195 8.04 -2.84 -32.12
N CYS A 196 7.58 -3.47 -31.05
CA CYS A 196 6.46 -2.92 -30.31
C CYS A 196 7.00 -1.60 -29.77
N ARG A 197 7.05 -0.60 -30.65
CA ARG A 197 6.81 0.77 -30.25
C ARG A 197 5.52 0.63 -29.49
N VAL A 198 5.58 0.63 -28.15
CA VAL A 198 4.41 0.87 -27.33
C VAL A 198 3.89 2.17 -27.93
N PRO A 199 2.82 2.14 -28.75
CA PRO A 199 2.36 3.33 -29.44
C PRO A 199 2.06 4.27 -28.29
N GLY A 200 2.76 5.42 -28.28
CA GLY A 200 2.89 6.28 -27.12
C GLY A 200 1.58 6.30 -26.35
N PHE A 201 1.64 5.84 -25.09
CA PHE A 201 0.56 5.79 -24.12
C PHE A 201 -0.77 6.16 -24.77
N LEU A 202 -1.40 5.18 -25.44
CA LEU A 202 -2.66 5.39 -26.14
C LEU A 202 -3.57 6.09 -25.14
N ASN A 203 -3.87 7.36 -25.41
CA ASN A 203 -4.72 8.19 -24.60
C ASN A 203 -5.98 7.38 -24.28
N TRP A 204 -6.08 6.89 -23.04
CA TRP A 204 -7.13 5.98 -22.62
C TRP A 204 -8.53 6.62 -22.74
N LYS A 205 -8.59 7.93 -23.01
CA LYS A 205 -9.83 8.65 -23.32
C LYS A 205 -10.34 8.44 -24.76
N THR A 206 -9.52 8.03 -25.73
CA THR A 206 -9.94 7.93 -27.15
C THR A 206 -10.28 6.50 -27.63
N SER A 207 -10.01 5.47 -26.85
CA SER A 207 -10.37 4.08 -27.18
C SER A 207 -11.79 3.66 -26.74
N ALA A 208 -12.54 4.55 -26.06
CA ALA A 208 -13.89 4.28 -25.58
C ALA A 208 -14.99 4.26 -26.67
N THR A 209 -14.68 4.60 -27.93
CA THR A 209 -15.70 4.81 -28.98
C THR A 209 -15.78 3.71 -30.04
N ARG A 210 -15.05 2.60 -29.92
CA ARG A 210 -15.21 1.45 -30.84
C ARG A 210 -16.02 0.33 -30.18
N ARG A 211 -17.34 0.42 -30.41
CA ARG A 211 -18.45 -0.45 -29.97
C ARG A 211 -18.06 -1.93 -29.77
N GLN A 212 -18.18 -2.43 -28.54
CA GLN A 212 -18.40 -3.85 -28.25
C GLN A 212 -19.82 -4.01 -27.66
N PRO A 213 -20.74 -4.76 -28.31
CA PRO A 213 -22.16 -4.77 -27.93
C PRO A 213 -22.55 -5.59 -26.69
N TRP A 214 -21.61 -6.18 -25.94
CA TRP A 214 -21.93 -7.23 -24.94
C TRP A 214 -21.41 -6.99 -23.52
N LEU A 215 -20.88 -5.80 -23.21
CA LEU A 215 -20.51 -5.41 -21.83
C LEU A 215 -21.45 -4.34 -21.28
N GLY A 216 -22.75 -4.60 -21.34
CA GLY A 216 -23.82 -3.71 -20.88
C GLY A 216 -24.13 -3.77 -19.37
N LEU A 217 -23.27 -4.37 -18.54
CA LEU A 217 -23.55 -4.54 -17.09
C LEU A 217 -22.31 -4.39 -16.20
N TYR A 218 -21.44 -3.42 -16.48
CA TYR A 218 -20.43 -3.03 -15.49
C TYR A 218 -20.46 -1.52 -15.28
N ASN A 219 -21.23 -1.13 -14.26
CA ASN A 219 -21.42 0.25 -13.83
C ASN A 219 -20.08 0.87 -13.40
N LYS A 220 -19.76 2.04 -13.97
CA LYS A 220 -18.46 2.72 -13.93
C LYS A 220 -18.26 3.62 -12.69
N GLU A 221 -19.08 3.44 -11.66
CA GLU A 221 -19.08 4.30 -10.45
C GLU A 221 -18.41 3.67 -9.21
N ARG A 222 -17.68 2.55 -9.33
CA ARG A 222 -17.21 1.80 -8.15
C ARG A 222 -15.70 1.78 -7.89
N TRP A 223 -14.92 2.65 -8.52
CA TRP A 223 -13.49 2.78 -8.23
C TRP A 223 -13.11 4.24 -8.01
N ASN A 224 -13.68 4.81 -6.94
CA ASN A 224 -12.98 5.82 -6.15
C ASN A 224 -12.07 5.07 -5.17
N TRP A 225 -10.78 4.97 -5.50
CA TRP A 225 -9.68 4.77 -4.56
C TRP A 225 -8.51 5.60 -5.03
#